data_AF-A0A7J7UJP8-F1
#
_entry.id   AF-A0A7J7UJP8-F1
#
_cell.length_a   1.000
_cell.length_b   1.000
_cell.length_c   1.000
_cell.angle_alpha   90.00
_cell.angle_beta   90.00
_cell.angle_gamma   90.00
#
_symmetry.space_group_name_H-M   'P 1'
#
loop_
_entity.id
_entity.type
_entity.pdbx_description
1 polymer ?
#
loop_
_entity_poly.entity_id
_entity_poly.type
_entity_poly.pdbx_seq_one_letter_code
_entity_poly.pdbx_strand_id
1 'polypeptide(L)'
;MAADEGSQDTLRLQFKAMQEMQHKRLQKQMEKRKEKELSLKSRVEDHTEPLESYDGLSLLQAGEQHLKNSFERRMLEDEIEQLRDQLRETVDENGRLYKLLKERDFEIKHLKKEIEENRFAFTGTAGVAGDAIATKIVELSKKNRVLMAESEGAKTRVKQQSKHIQELEQELQTVLARLPTKGATDAGAKPPRAQTGDRALQPETPEVKVLQDRLAATNLKMSDLRNQIQSVKQELHVAQKVLASEVGEDVNVQQLLSSPGTWRGRAQQILVLQSKGLLWDL
;
A
#
# COMPACT_ATOMS: atom_id res chain seq x y z
N MET A 1 7.28 -1.47 17.14
CA MET A 1 8.28 -0.39 16.95
C MET A 1 9.72 -0.91 16.86
N ALA A 2 10.05 -2.12 17.32
CA ALA A 2 11.43 -2.64 17.29
C ALA A 2 11.91 -3.26 15.95
N ALA A 3 11.05 -3.37 14.92
CA ALA A 3 11.42 -4.04 13.65
C ALA A 3 12.02 -3.09 12.59
N ASP A 4 11.82 -1.77 12.74
CA ASP A 4 12.19 -0.75 11.74
C ASP A 4 13.64 -0.24 11.94
N GLU A 5 14.15 -0.28 13.18
CA GLU A 5 15.53 0.10 13.52
C GLU A 5 16.55 -0.88 12.91
N GLY A 6 16.23 -2.18 12.88
CA GLY A 6 17.11 -3.21 12.31
C GLY A 6 17.32 -3.07 10.79
N SER A 7 16.29 -2.64 10.06
CA SER A 7 16.40 -2.33 8.62
C SER A 7 17.23 -1.08 8.37
N GLN A 8 17.05 -0.04 9.18
CA GLN A 8 17.78 1.21 9.03
C GLN A 8 19.29 1.05 9.33
N ASP A 9 19.63 0.24 10.33
CA ASP A 9 21.03 -0.07 10.66
C ASP A 9 21.70 -0.95 9.62
N THR A 10 20.95 -1.87 8.99
CA THR A 10 21.45 -2.67 7.86
C THR A 10 21.81 -1.79 6.65
N LEU A 11 20.95 -0.82 6.33
CA LEU A 11 21.20 0.15 5.24
C LEU A 11 22.40 1.05 5.54
N ARG A 12 22.57 1.50 6.79
CA ARG A 12 23.75 2.27 7.21
C ARG A 12 25.04 1.47 7.08
N LEU A 13 25.03 0.20 7.46
CA LEU A 13 26.19 -0.69 7.31
C LEU A 13 26.53 -0.91 5.84
N GLN A 14 25.54 -1.12 4.96
CA GLN A 14 25.75 -1.26 3.52
C GLN A 14 26.32 0.02 2.90
N PHE A 15 25.83 1.20 3.29
CA PHE A 15 26.33 2.47 2.82
C PHE A 15 27.77 2.73 3.26
N LYS A 16 28.11 2.41 4.52
CA LYS A 16 29.47 2.50 5.04
C LYS A 16 30.44 1.57 4.29
N ALA A 17 30.05 0.32 4.06
CA ALA A 17 30.85 -0.63 3.28
C ALA A 17 31.08 -0.16 1.84
N MET A 18 30.09 0.49 1.22
CA MET A 18 30.22 1.07 -0.11
C MET A 18 31.21 2.24 -0.14
N GLN A 19 31.17 3.13 0.86
CA GLN A 19 32.12 4.24 0.98
C GLN A 19 33.55 3.73 1.20
N GLU A 20 33.74 2.74 2.07
CA GLU A 20 35.05 2.12 2.30
C GLU A 20 35.59 1.45 1.03
N MET A 21 34.73 0.79 0.26
CA MET A 21 35.12 0.18 -1.02
C MET A 21 35.57 1.22 -2.05
N GLN A 22 34.88 2.37 -2.15
CA GLN A 22 35.28 3.46 -3.03
C GLN A 22 36.61 4.08 -2.61
N HIS A 23 36.80 4.34 -1.32
CA HIS A 23 38.07 4.85 -0.78
C HIS A 23 39.23 3.88 -1.07
N LYS A 24 39.03 2.58 -0.85
CA LYS A 24 40.05 1.56 -1.11
C LYS A 24 40.39 1.44 -2.60
N ARG A 25 39.40 1.64 -3.48
CA ARG A 25 39.61 1.66 -4.94
C ARG A 25 40.45 2.86 -5.36
N LEU A 26 40.15 4.04 -4.82
CA LEU A 26 40.90 5.27 -5.09
C LEU A 26 42.34 5.16 -4.58
N GLN A 27 42.54 4.64 -3.37
CA GLN A 27 43.86 4.43 -2.80
C GLN A 27 44.72 3.49 -3.66
N LYS A 28 44.17 2.36 -4.11
CA LYS A 28 44.87 1.43 -5.02
C LYS A 28 45.24 2.08 -6.36
N GLN A 29 44.42 2.98 -6.89
CA GLN A 29 44.77 3.71 -8.10
C GLN A 29 45.94 4.69 -7.86
N MET A 30 45.96 5.36 -6.71
CA MET A 30 47.05 6.25 -6.33
C MET A 30 48.36 5.50 -6.12
N GLU A 31 48.33 4.33 -5.48
CA GLU A 31 49.50 3.46 -5.29
C GLU A 31 50.05 2.96 -6.64
N LYS A 32 49.18 2.47 -7.53
CA LYS A 32 49.59 2.06 -8.89
C LYS A 32 50.17 3.20 -9.71
N ARG A 33 49.69 4.44 -9.55
CA ARG A 33 50.27 5.62 -10.22
C ARG A 33 51.67 5.92 -9.67
N LYS A 34 51.85 5.87 -8.34
CA LYS A 34 53.16 6.07 -7.70
C LYS A 34 54.16 4.99 -8.09
N GLU A 35 53.77 3.72 -8.15
CA GLU A 35 54.63 2.62 -8.59
C GLU A 35 55.11 2.80 -10.05
N LYS A 36 54.20 3.22 -10.94
CA LYS A 36 54.56 3.53 -12.33
C LYS A 36 55.55 4.69 -12.43
N GLU A 37 55.35 5.74 -11.64
CA GLU A 37 56.25 6.90 -11.60
C GLU A 37 57.65 6.53 -11.08
N LEU A 38 57.71 5.69 -10.04
CA LEU A 38 58.98 5.18 -9.50
C LEU A 38 59.71 4.27 -10.49
N SER A 39 58.99 3.39 -11.19
CA SER A 39 59.56 2.52 -12.23
C SER A 39 60.10 3.30 -13.44
N LEU A 40 59.51 4.46 -13.76
CA LEU A 40 60.01 5.35 -14.79
C LEU A 40 61.27 6.09 -14.33
N LYS A 41 61.36 6.45 -13.05
CA LYS A 41 62.53 7.12 -12.47
C LYS A 41 63.75 6.20 -12.41
N SER A 42 63.58 4.94 -12.01
CA SER A 42 64.68 3.98 -11.90
C SER A 42 65.31 3.60 -13.24
N ARG A 43 64.56 3.69 -14.35
CA ARG A 43 65.08 3.39 -15.70
C ARG A 43 65.93 4.51 -16.29
N VAL A 44 65.91 5.70 -15.69
CA VAL A 44 66.67 6.88 -16.17
C VAL A 44 68.02 7.01 -15.45
N GLU A 45 68.16 6.47 -14.24
CA GLU A 45 69.41 6.57 -13.44
C GLU A 45 70.50 5.55 -13.83
N ASP A 46 70.15 4.45 -14.52
CA ASP A 46 71.07 3.35 -14.88
C ASP A 46 72.02 3.65 -16.07
N HIS A 47 71.98 4.87 -16.62
CA HIS A 47 72.80 5.27 -17.77
C HIS A 47 73.60 6.54 -17.49
N THR A 48 74.40 6.55 -16.41
CA THR A 48 75.29 7.69 -16.13
C THR A 48 76.65 7.22 -15.59
N GLU A 49 77.57 6.83 -16.46
CA GLU A 49 79.03 6.83 -16.21
C GLU A 49 79.83 7.10 -17.51
N PRO A 50 81.06 7.67 -17.43
CA PRO A 50 81.61 8.59 -18.43
C PRO A 50 82.48 7.91 -19.50
N LEU A 51 82.31 8.36 -20.75
CA LEU A 51 83.07 7.92 -21.93
C LEU A 51 84.46 8.57 -21.99
N GLU A 52 85.50 7.79 -22.27
CA GLU A 52 86.72 8.27 -22.94
C GLU A 52 86.86 7.66 -24.34
N SER A 53 87.25 8.53 -25.29
CA SER A 53 88.09 8.25 -26.46
C SER A 53 87.49 7.80 -27.82
N TYR A 54 87.59 8.76 -28.76
CA TYR A 54 87.94 8.69 -30.19
C TYR A 54 86.87 8.51 -31.28
N ASP A 55 86.58 9.64 -31.95
CA ASP A 55 86.64 9.97 -33.39
C ASP A 55 86.56 8.84 -34.47
N GLY A 56 85.70 7.85 -34.24
CA GLY A 56 85.06 7.02 -35.28
C GLY A 56 83.53 7.03 -35.14
N LEU A 57 83.01 7.84 -34.22
CA LEU A 57 81.65 7.75 -33.70
C LEU A 57 80.59 8.38 -34.60
N SER A 58 80.92 9.35 -35.46
CA SER A 58 79.89 10.10 -36.19
C SER A 58 79.08 9.27 -37.21
N LEU A 59 79.66 8.21 -37.79
CA LEU A 59 78.96 7.37 -38.78
C LEU A 59 78.12 6.26 -38.14
N LEU A 60 78.61 5.64 -37.06
CA LEU A 60 77.83 4.67 -36.28
C LEU A 60 76.74 5.38 -35.46
N GLN A 61 77.02 6.56 -34.93
CA GLN A 61 76.06 7.38 -34.20
C GLN A 61 74.92 7.86 -35.10
N ALA A 62 75.18 8.20 -36.38
CA ALA A 62 74.12 8.52 -37.35
C ALA A 62 73.24 7.29 -37.69
N GLY A 63 73.84 6.10 -37.81
CA GLY A 63 73.11 4.83 -38.01
C GLY A 63 72.30 4.40 -36.79
N GLU A 64 72.86 4.52 -35.58
CA GLU A 64 72.18 4.29 -34.31
C GLU A 64 71.08 5.32 -34.04
N GLN A 65 71.30 6.60 -34.37
CA GLN A 65 70.29 7.64 -34.27
C GLN A 65 69.16 7.41 -35.26
N HIS A 66 69.43 6.93 -36.48
CA HIS A 66 68.39 6.56 -37.44
C HIS A 66 67.60 5.33 -36.97
N LEU A 67 68.25 4.31 -36.41
CA LEU A 67 67.59 3.14 -35.81
C LEU A 67 66.77 3.53 -34.58
N LYS A 68 67.31 4.38 -33.71
CA LYS A 68 66.63 4.91 -32.53
C LYS A 68 65.43 5.78 -32.91
N ASN A 69 65.57 6.65 -33.90
CA ASN A 69 64.46 7.42 -34.48
C ASN A 69 63.42 6.50 -35.14
N SER A 70 63.83 5.40 -35.78
CA SER A 70 62.90 4.43 -36.39
C SER A 70 62.15 3.60 -35.33
N PHE A 71 62.81 3.28 -34.23
CA PHE A 71 62.24 2.56 -33.09
C PHE A 71 61.29 3.46 -32.29
N GLU A 72 61.70 4.70 -32.00
CA GLU A 72 60.85 5.72 -31.36
C GLU A 72 59.64 6.02 -32.24
N ARG A 73 59.81 6.12 -33.57
CA ARG A 73 58.70 6.26 -34.51
C ARG A 73 57.74 5.06 -34.45
N ARG A 74 58.25 3.83 -34.45
CA ARG A 74 57.40 2.63 -34.33
C ARG A 74 56.67 2.59 -32.98
N MET A 75 57.33 2.92 -31.88
CA MET A 75 56.67 2.99 -30.58
C MET A 75 55.58 4.06 -30.53
N LEU A 76 55.80 5.22 -31.16
CA LEU A 76 54.78 6.26 -31.27
C LEU A 76 53.62 5.82 -32.18
N GLU A 77 53.90 5.09 -33.25
CA GLU A 77 52.87 4.49 -34.12
C GLU A 77 52.03 3.46 -33.36
N ASP A 78 52.67 2.59 -32.57
CA ASP A 78 52.01 1.60 -31.70
C ASP A 78 51.16 2.29 -30.61
N GLU A 79 51.66 3.37 -30.01
CA GLU A 79 50.91 4.16 -29.02
C GLU A 79 49.71 4.88 -29.66
N ILE A 80 49.87 5.42 -30.86
CA ILE A 80 48.76 6.01 -31.63
C ILE A 80 47.71 4.94 -31.97
N GLU A 81 48.12 3.73 -32.35
CA GLU A 81 47.20 2.62 -32.62
C GLU A 81 46.46 2.20 -31.35
N GLN A 82 47.16 2.05 -30.23
CA GLN A 82 46.55 1.75 -28.95
C GLN A 82 45.55 2.84 -28.50
N LEU A 83 45.89 4.11 -28.67
CA LEU A 83 44.99 5.23 -28.35
C LEU A 83 43.76 5.24 -29.27
N ARG A 84 43.91 4.89 -30.55
CA ARG A 84 42.79 4.76 -31.49
C ARG A 84 41.85 3.62 -31.10
N ASP A 85 42.39 2.50 -30.65
CA ASP A 85 41.60 1.36 -30.19
C ASP A 85 40.87 1.68 -28.89
N GLN A 86 41.53 2.32 -27.92
CA GLN A 86 40.88 2.81 -26.69
C GLN A 86 39.77 3.83 -26.99
N LEU A 87 39.99 4.72 -27.96
CA LEU A 87 38.98 5.67 -28.40
C LEU A 87 37.78 4.93 -29.00
N ARG A 88 38.02 3.92 -29.85
CA ARG A 88 36.96 3.10 -30.45
C ARG A 88 36.17 2.35 -29.38
N GLU A 89 36.83 1.66 -28.46
CA GLU A 89 36.17 0.94 -27.36
C GLU A 89 35.34 1.88 -26.49
N THR A 90 35.86 3.07 -26.18
CA THR A 90 35.14 4.07 -25.37
C THR A 90 33.92 4.60 -26.11
N VAL A 91 34.00 4.82 -27.42
CA VAL A 91 32.87 5.23 -28.25
C VAL A 91 31.80 4.13 -28.30
N ASP A 92 32.21 2.87 -28.49
CA ASP A 92 31.30 1.73 -28.50
C ASP A 92 30.60 1.55 -27.15
N GLU A 93 31.34 1.66 -26.05
CA GLU A 93 30.79 1.57 -24.70
C GLU A 93 29.84 2.72 -24.39
N ASN A 94 30.19 3.96 -24.75
CA ASN A 94 29.28 5.09 -24.68
C ASN A 94 27.99 4.82 -25.48
N GLY A 95 28.10 4.23 -26.67
CA GLY A 95 26.95 3.82 -27.48
C GLY A 95 26.05 2.80 -26.77
N ARG A 96 26.63 1.80 -26.09
CA ARG A 96 25.87 0.83 -25.28
C ARG A 96 25.20 1.50 -24.09
N LEU A 97 25.91 2.36 -23.37
CA LEU A 97 25.38 3.10 -22.23
C LEU A 97 24.21 4.01 -22.64
N TYR A 98 24.30 4.70 -23.79
CA TYR A 98 23.19 5.49 -24.31
C TYR A 98 21.95 4.66 -24.65
N LYS A 99 22.11 3.43 -25.18
CA LYS A 99 20.99 2.52 -25.42
C LYS A 99 20.34 2.10 -24.10
N LEU A 100 21.14 1.66 -23.13
CA LEU A 100 20.65 1.26 -21.81
C LEU A 100 19.95 2.42 -21.09
N LEU A 101 20.50 3.62 -21.15
CA LEU A 101 19.88 4.82 -20.58
C LEU A 101 18.50 5.07 -21.19
N LYS A 102 18.37 4.98 -22.52
CA LYS A 102 17.07 5.13 -23.21
C LYS A 102 16.06 4.06 -22.80
N GLU A 103 16.49 2.81 -22.64
CA GLU A 103 15.64 1.72 -22.14
C GLU A 103 15.15 2.01 -20.72
N ARG A 104 16.04 2.46 -19.82
CA ARG A 104 15.68 2.84 -18.45
C ARG A 104 14.79 4.07 -18.38
N ASP A 105 15.03 5.07 -19.22
CA ASP A 105 14.14 6.24 -19.33
C ASP A 105 12.75 5.84 -19.79
N PHE A 106 12.64 4.87 -20.70
CA PHE A 106 11.36 4.32 -21.12
C PHE A 106 10.68 3.54 -19.99
N GLU A 107 11.42 2.69 -19.27
CA GLU A 107 10.93 1.97 -18.10
C GLU A 107 10.43 2.93 -17.00
N ILE A 108 11.19 3.99 -16.70
CA ILE A 108 10.79 5.04 -15.75
C ILE A 108 9.51 5.75 -16.21
N LYS A 109 9.41 6.08 -17.50
CA LYS A 109 8.18 6.69 -18.05
C LYS A 109 6.98 5.75 -17.93
N HIS A 110 7.17 4.47 -18.22
CA HIS A 110 6.13 3.46 -18.08
C HIS A 110 5.69 3.32 -16.62
N LEU A 111 6.63 3.12 -15.70
CA LEU A 111 6.32 3.00 -14.27
C LEU A 111 5.65 4.26 -13.70
N LYS A 112 6.08 5.46 -14.12
CA LYS A 112 5.41 6.71 -13.74
C LYS A 112 3.98 6.77 -14.27
N LYS A 113 3.74 6.33 -15.51
CA LYS A 113 2.40 6.25 -16.10
C LYS A 113 1.54 5.26 -15.32
N GLU A 114 2.07 4.09 -14.99
CA GLU A 114 1.38 3.06 -14.21
C GLU A 114 1.08 3.51 -12.78
N ILE A 115 2.02 4.19 -12.11
CA ILE A 115 1.77 4.82 -10.80
C ILE A 115 0.68 5.87 -10.92
N GLU A 116 0.69 6.71 -11.95
CA GLU A 116 -0.32 7.75 -12.13
C GLU A 116 -1.68 7.15 -12.50
N GLU A 117 -1.74 6.07 -13.28
CA GLU A 117 -2.97 5.34 -13.59
C GLU A 117 -3.53 4.62 -12.36
N ASN A 118 -2.69 3.95 -11.57
CA ASN A 118 -3.07 3.37 -10.28
C ASN A 118 -3.50 4.44 -9.28
N ARG A 119 -2.78 5.56 -9.26
CA ARG A 119 -3.17 6.74 -8.51
C ARG A 119 -4.49 7.25 -9.03
N PHE A 120 -4.78 7.32 -10.32
CA PHE A 120 -6.08 7.78 -10.83
C PHE A 120 -7.21 6.77 -10.55
N ALA A 121 -6.92 5.47 -10.56
CA ALA A 121 -7.88 4.43 -10.18
C ALA A 121 -8.20 4.49 -8.67
N PHE A 122 -7.21 4.80 -7.83
CA PHE A 122 -7.37 4.95 -6.38
C PHE A 122 -7.86 6.35 -5.97
N THR A 123 -7.44 7.38 -6.70
CA THR A 123 -7.58 8.83 -6.44
C THR A 123 -8.66 9.52 -7.25
N GLY A 124 -9.14 8.90 -8.33
CA GLY A 124 -10.43 9.19 -8.95
C GLY A 124 -11.59 9.04 -7.96
N THR A 125 -11.36 8.29 -6.88
CA THR A 125 -12.10 8.36 -5.62
C THR A 125 -11.38 9.20 -4.54
N ALA A 126 -10.06 9.13 -4.42
CA ALA A 126 -9.30 9.62 -3.25
C ALA A 126 -9.05 11.13 -3.02
N GLY A 127 -9.57 12.06 -3.82
CA GLY A 127 -9.56 13.48 -3.42
C GLY A 127 -10.42 13.76 -2.18
N VAL A 128 -11.65 13.21 -2.17
CA VAL A 128 -12.61 13.30 -1.07
C VAL A 128 -12.90 11.92 -0.49
N ALA A 129 -12.94 10.86 -1.30
CA ALA A 129 -13.25 9.52 -0.80
C ALA A 129 -12.07 8.85 -0.09
N GLY A 130 -10.83 9.29 -0.31
CA GLY A 130 -9.64 8.74 0.35
C GLY A 130 -9.54 9.23 1.79
N ASP A 131 -9.77 10.52 1.97
CA ASP A 131 -9.96 11.13 3.28
C ASP A 131 -11.22 10.59 3.98
N ALA A 132 -12.30 10.35 3.21
CA ALA A 132 -13.49 9.69 3.74
C ALA A 132 -13.22 8.23 4.16
N ILE A 133 -12.44 7.45 3.41
CA ILE A 133 -12.06 6.08 3.76
C ILE A 133 -11.15 6.08 4.99
N ALA A 134 -10.14 6.95 5.03
CA ALA A 134 -9.27 7.08 6.20
C ALA A 134 -10.07 7.47 7.46
N THR A 135 -10.98 8.43 7.33
CA THR A 135 -11.92 8.81 8.39
C THR A 135 -12.81 7.63 8.78
N LYS A 136 -13.30 6.86 7.80
CA LYS A 136 -14.16 5.71 8.06
C LYS A 136 -13.43 4.57 8.76
N ILE A 137 -12.17 4.32 8.42
CA ILE A 137 -11.31 3.35 9.10
C ILE A 137 -11.15 3.74 10.57
N VAL A 138 -10.88 5.03 10.86
CA VAL A 138 -10.75 5.52 12.23
C VAL A 138 -12.08 5.44 12.98
N GLU A 139 -13.19 5.84 12.35
CA GLU A 139 -14.52 5.77 12.93
C GLU A 139 -14.92 4.33 13.27
N LEU A 140 -14.74 3.40 12.33
CA LEU A 140 -14.99 1.97 12.54
C LEU A 140 -14.08 1.40 13.64
N SER A 141 -12.81 1.80 13.68
CA SER A 141 -11.89 1.39 14.76
C SER A 141 -12.34 1.87 16.13
N LYS A 142 -12.85 3.11 16.22
CA LYS A 142 -13.44 3.65 17.46
C LYS A 142 -14.70 2.88 17.86
N LYS A 143 -15.62 2.63 16.93
CA LYS A 143 -16.83 1.82 17.16
C LYS A 143 -16.48 0.41 17.63
N ASN A 144 -15.46 -0.20 17.04
CA ASN A 144 -15.02 -1.55 17.40
C ASN A 144 -14.50 -1.61 18.85
N ARG A 145 -13.74 -0.59 19.30
CA ARG A 145 -13.30 -0.49 20.71
C ARG A 145 -14.46 -0.35 21.68
N VAL A 146 -15.45 0.48 21.35
CA VAL A 146 -16.65 0.67 22.19
C VAL A 146 -17.44 -0.64 22.28
N LEU A 147 -17.70 -1.30 21.15
CA LEU A 147 -18.41 -2.58 21.12
C LEU A 147 -17.68 -3.67 21.91
N MET A 148 -16.34 -3.72 21.87
CA MET A 148 -15.58 -4.64 22.72
C MET A 148 -15.84 -4.36 24.20
N ALA A 149 -15.73 -3.10 24.64
CA ALA A 149 -15.99 -2.73 26.03
C ALA A 149 -17.43 -3.03 26.48
N GLU A 150 -18.42 -2.77 25.64
CA GLU A 150 -19.82 -3.12 25.90
C GLU A 150 -20.02 -4.63 26.00
N SER A 151 -19.37 -5.42 25.13
CA SER A 151 -19.44 -6.88 25.16
C SER A 151 -18.81 -7.45 26.44
N GLU A 152 -17.69 -6.87 26.90
CA GLU A 152 -17.03 -7.26 28.14
C GLU A 152 -17.90 -6.91 29.36
N GLY A 153 -18.50 -5.72 29.37
CA GLY A 153 -19.47 -5.31 30.40
C GLY A 153 -20.73 -6.18 30.41
N ALA A 154 -21.21 -6.61 29.24
CA ALA A 154 -22.32 -7.57 29.17
C ALA A 154 -21.92 -8.94 29.74
N LYS A 155 -20.72 -9.44 29.41
CA LYS A 155 -20.19 -10.70 29.96
C LYS A 155 -20.07 -10.66 31.48
N THR A 156 -19.64 -9.53 32.07
CA THR A 156 -19.55 -9.41 33.53
C THR A 156 -20.93 -9.39 34.19
N ARG A 157 -21.91 -8.67 33.63
CA ARG A 157 -23.30 -8.69 34.12
C ARG A 157 -23.93 -10.08 34.05
N VAL A 158 -23.74 -10.81 32.94
CA VAL A 158 -24.22 -12.19 32.81
C VAL A 158 -23.57 -13.08 33.87
N LYS A 159 -22.27 -12.95 34.12
CA LYS A 159 -21.60 -13.69 35.20
C LYS A 159 -22.17 -13.35 36.58
N GLN A 160 -22.45 -12.08 36.86
CA GLN A 160 -23.05 -11.65 38.14
C GLN A 160 -24.47 -12.23 38.31
N GLN A 161 -25.32 -12.09 37.30
CA GLN A 161 -26.68 -12.64 37.31
C GLN A 161 -26.68 -14.16 37.41
N SER A 162 -25.75 -14.84 36.72
CA SER A 162 -25.61 -16.29 36.80
C SER A 162 -25.21 -16.75 38.21
N LYS A 163 -24.35 -16.00 38.92
CA LYS A 163 -24.03 -16.29 40.32
C LYS A 163 -25.25 -16.10 41.22
N HIS A 164 -25.98 -15.01 41.03
CA HIS A 164 -27.18 -14.74 41.81
C HIS A 164 -28.27 -15.81 41.61
N ILE A 165 -28.45 -16.29 40.37
CA ILE A 165 -29.34 -17.42 40.08
C ILE A 165 -28.88 -18.68 40.84
N GLN A 166 -27.58 -19.00 40.82
CA GLN A 166 -27.05 -20.15 41.56
C GLN A 166 -27.24 -20.03 43.07
N GLU A 167 -27.07 -18.83 43.65
CA GLU A 167 -27.33 -18.55 45.06
C GLU A 167 -28.80 -18.78 45.40
N LEU A 168 -29.72 -18.23 44.61
CA LEU A 168 -31.17 -18.43 44.78
C LEU A 168 -31.57 -19.91 44.63
N GLU A 169 -30.99 -20.64 43.67
CA GLU A 169 -31.21 -22.07 43.49
C GLU A 169 -30.73 -22.88 44.71
N GLN A 170 -29.57 -22.52 45.28
CA GLN A 170 -29.08 -23.12 46.52
C GLN A 170 -29.98 -22.81 47.70
N GLU A 171 -30.41 -21.56 47.86
CA GLU A 171 -31.37 -21.17 48.91
C GLU A 171 -32.67 -21.98 48.79
N LEU A 172 -33.24 -22.09 47.59
CA LEU A 172 -34.43 -22.90 47.33
C LEU A 172 -34.24 -24.36 47.74
N GLN A 173 -33.10 -24.95 47.37
CA GLN A 173 -32.77 -26.33 47.73
C GLN A 173 -32.63 -26.51 49.25
N THR A 174 -32.03 -25.55 49.96
CA THR A 174 -31.92 -25.59 51.43
C THR A 174 -33.26 -25.43 52.12
N VAL A 175 -34.16 -24.59 51.59
CA VAL A 175 -35.54 -24.43 52.10
C VAL A 175 -36.35 -25.71 51.89
N LEU A 176 -36.26 -26.33 50.71
CA LEU A 176 -36.89 -27.62 50.42
C LEU A 176 -36.36 -28.74 51.33
N ALA A 177 -35.05 -28.75 51.60
CA ALA A 177 -34.45 -29.72 52.53
C ALA A 177 -34.83 -29.50 54.00
N ARG A 178 -35.26 -28.29 54.38
CA ARG A 178 -35.74 -27.94 55.73
C ARG A 178 -37.24 -28.17 55.94
N LEU A 179 -38.01 -28.47 54.89
CA LEU A 179 -39.44 -28.71 55.02
C LEU A 179 -39.69 -30.10 55.62
N PRO A 180 -40.40 -30.23 56.77
CA PRO A 180 -40.67 -31.53 57.36
C PRO A 180 -41.76 -32.26 56.57
N THR A 181 -41.54 -33.54 56.30
CA THR A 181 -42.57 -34.47 55.82
C THR A 181 -43.69 -34.57 56.86
N LYS A 182 -44.81 -33.88 56.64
CA LYS A 182 -46.04 -34.10 57.42
C LYS A 182 -47.28 -33.87 56.55
N GLY A 183 -48.05 -34.95 56.39
CA GLY A 183 -49.24 -35.01 55.55
C GLY A 183 -50.50 -34.37 56.15
N ALA A 184 -51.54 -34.39 55.32
CA ALA A 184 -52.98 -34.32 55.59
C ALA A 184 -53.47 -33.26 56.60
N THR A 185 -54.26 -32.29 56.14
CA THR A 185 -55.73 -32.31 56.30
C THR A 185 -56.37 -31.05 55.72
N ASP A 186 -57.54 -31.31 55.15
CA ASP A 186 -58.58 -30.42 54.66
C ASP A 186 -59.20 -29.57 55.78
N ALA A 187 -59.50 -28.29 55.51
CA ALA A 187 -60.53 -27.50 56.21
C ALA A 187 -60.60 -26.08 55.63
N GLY A 188 -61.75 -25.77 55.00
CA GLY A 188 -62.03 -24.47 54.41
C GLY A 188 -62.30 -23.34 55.42
N ALA A 189 -62.18 -22.10 54.93
CA ALA A 189 -62.86 -20.94 55.47
C ALA A 189 -63.03 -19.87 54.38
N LYS A 190 -64.22 -19.25 54.40
CA LYS A 190 -64.86 -18.37 53.40
C LYS A 190 -64.07 -17.12 52.96
N PRO A 191 -64.41 -16.53 51.79
CA PRO A 191 -63.97 -15.20 51.38
C PRO A 191 -64.94 -14.10 51.87
N PRO A 192 -64.48 -12.88 52.19
CA PRO A 192 -65.34 -11.70 52.18
C PRO A 192 -65.13 -10.89 50.89
N ARG A 193 -66.24 -10.27 50.47
CA ARG A 193 -66.46 -9.52 49.23
C ARG A 193 -66.59 -8.03 49.58
N ALA A 194 -65.83 -7.14 48.93
CA ALA A 194 -66.11 -5.71 48.73
C ALA A 194 -65.08 -5.17 47.70
N GLN A 195 -65.48 -4.66 46.53
CA GLN A 195 -65.68 -3.21 46.26
C GLN A 195 -64.50 -2.39 46.80
N THR A 196 -63.67 -1.73 46.01
CA THR A 196 -63.97 -0.59 45.12
C THR A 196 -62.77 -0.35 44.17
N GLY A 197 -62.99 0.38 43.08
CA GLY A 197 -61.96 0.66 42.08
C GLY A 197 -60.81 1.50 42.61
N ASP A 198 -59.60 1.14 42.20
CA ASP A 198 -58.55 2.08 41.85
C ASP A 198 -57.67 1.44 40.77
N ARG A 199 -57.59 2.07 39.59
CA ARG A 199 -56.80 1.64 38.44
C ARG A 199 -55.40 2.29 38.46
N ALA A 200 -54.92 2.71 39.61
CA ALA A 200 -53.54 3.11 39.80
C ALA A 200 -52.90 2.16 40.81
N LEU A 201 -51.71 1.65 40.49
CA LEU A 201 -50.87 0.80 41.34
C LEU A 201 -51.19 -0.71 41.31
N GLN A 202 -51.20 -1.31 40.11
CA GLN A 202 -50.69 -2.68 40.02
C GLN A 202 -49.15 -2.62 40.16
N PRO A 203 -48.51 -3.53 40.91
CA PRO A 203 -47.08 -3.75 40.76
C PRO A 203 -46.89 -4.19 39.31
N GLU A 204 -46.40 -3.29 38.46
CA GLU A 204 -45.82 -3.65 37.17
C GLU A 204 -44.84 -4.78 37.46
N THR A 205 -45.26 -6.01 37.18
CA THR A 205 -44.41 -7.18 37.32
C THR A 205 -43.20 -6.92 36.41
N PRO A 206 -41.98 -7.25 36.85
CA PRO A 206 -40.76 -6.93 36.09
C PRO A 206 -40.82 -7.47 34.65
N GLU A 207 -41.58 -8.54 34.42
CA GLU A 207 -41.87 -9.11 33.12
C GLU A 207 -42.65 -8.16 32.19
N VAL A 208 -43.65 -7.42 32.69
CA VAL A 208 -44.43 -6.47 31.89
C VAL A 208 -43.54 -5.32 31.43
N LYS A 209 -42.67 -4.79 32.29
CA LYS A 209 -41.69 -3.76 31.92
C LYS A 209 -40.70 -4.25 30.86
N VAL A 210 -40.15 -5.45 31.03
CA VAL A 210 -39.23 -6.04 30.03
C VAL A 210 -39.92 -6.25 28.69
N LEU A 211 -41.19 -6.68 28.68
CA LEU A 211 -41.98 -6.82 27.46
C LEU A 211 -42.29 -5.46 26.83
N GLN A 212 -42.55 -4.43 27.63
CA GLN A 212 -42.81 -3.07 27.16
C GLN A 212 -41.54 -2.42 26.56
N ASP A 213 -40.38 -2.59 27.20
CA ASP A 213 -39.10 -2.14 26.68
C ASP A 213 -38.73 -2.88 25.39
N ARG A 214 -38.99 -4.19 25.33
CA ARG A 214 -38.79 -4.99 24.11
C ARG A 214 -39.70 -4.52 22.98
N LEU A 215 -40.96 -4.23 23.29
CA LEU A 215 -41.91 -3.68 22.32
C LEU A 215 -41.43 -2.31 21.80
N ALA A 216 -41.02 -1.41 22.68
CA ALA A 216 -40.46 -0.11 22.32
C ALA A 216 -39.22 -0.23 21.43
N ALA A 217 -38.28 -1.12 21.80
CA ALA A 217 -37.08 -1.40 21.00
C ALA A 217 -37.42 -1.98 19.62
N THR A 218 -38.42 -2.86 19.52
CA THR A 218 -38.88 -3.38 18.22
C THR A 218 -39.58 -2.33 17.37
N ASN A 219 -40.36 -1.44 17.98
CA ASN A 219 -41.02 -0.32 17.28
C ASN A 219 -39.99 0.67 16.74
N LEU A 220 -38.95 0.98 17.51
CA LEU A 220 -37.84 1.82 17.05
C LEU A 220 -37.14 1.19 15.85
N LYS A 221 -36.77 -0.09 15.93
CA LYS A 221 -36.19 -0.84 14.80
C LYS A 221 -37.11 -0.86 13.58
N MET A 222 -38.42 -0.99 13.77
CA MET A 222 -39.38 -0.96 12.68
C MET A 222 -39.42 0.42 12.01
N SER A 223 -39.32 1.50 12.79
CA SER A 223 -39.19 2.86 12.26
C SER A 223 -37.89 3.05 11.49
N ASP A 224 -36.76 2.57 12.03
CA ASP A 224 -35.45 2.65 11.36
C ASP A 224 -35.44 1.89 10.04
N LEU A 225 -36.02 0.69 10.00
CA LEU A 225 -36.14 -0.10 8.77
C LEU A 225 -37.03 0.60 7.74
N ARG A 226 -38.14 1.24 8.15
CA ARG A 226 -38.95 2.05 7.24
C ARG A 226 -38.15 3.20 6.63
N ASN A 227 -37.35 3.89 7.44
CA ASN A 227 -36.49 4.98 6.97
C ASN A 227 -35.41 4.48 6.01
N GLN A 228 -34.77 3.34 6.31
CA GLN A 228 -33.79 2.72 5.42
C GLN A 228 -34.41 2.33 4.07
N ILE A 229 -35.60 1.72 4.08
CA ILE A 229 -36.33 1.36 2.86
C ILE A 229 -36.61 2.61 2.02
N GLN A 230 -37.01 3.72 2.65
CA GLN A 230 -37.24 4.99 1.94
C GLN A 230 -35.95 5.56 1.34
N SER A 231 -34.83 5.51 2.08
CA SER A 231 -33.52 5.95 1.59
C SER A 231 -33.09 5.13 0.38
N VAL A 232 -33.11 3.80 0.49
CA VAL A 232 -32.73 2.88 -0.61
C VAL A 232 -33.63 3.07 -1.82
N LYS A 233 -34.93 3.30 -1.63
CA LYS A 233 -35.86 3.59 -2.73
C LYS A 233 -35.51 4.90 -3.45
N GLN A 234 -35.13 5.93 -2.71
CA GLN A 234 -34.70 7.20 -3.28
C GLN A 234 -33.37 7.06 -4.04
N GLU A 235 -32.39 6.37 -3.46
CA GLU A 235 -31.11 6.09 -4.11
C GLU A 235 -31.30 5.26 -5.39
N LEU A 236 -32.18 4.26 -5.37
CA LEU A 236 -32.54 3.47 -6.55
C LEU A 236 -33.14 4.36 -7.65
N HIS A 237 -34.01 5.30 -7.28
CA HIS A 237 -34.61 6.21 -8.25
C HIS A 237 -33.57 7.18 -8.85
N VAL A 238 -32.61 7.66 -8.05
CA VAL A 238 -31.49 8.47 -8.54
C VAL A 238 -30.60 7.65 -9.48
N ALA A 239 -30.25 6.42 -9.11
CA ALA A 239 -29.45 5.53 -9.95
C ALA A 239 -30.15 5.25 -11.29
N GLN A 240 -31.47 5.02 -11.28
CA GLN A 240 -32.26 4.87 -12.49
C GLN A 240 -32.22 6.11 -13.39
N LYS A 241 -32.30 7.32 -12.81
CA LYS A 241 -32.18 8.58 -13.57
C LYS A 241 -30.79 8.74 -14.19
N VAL A 242 -29.73 8.44 -13.45
CA VAL A 242 -28.35 8.50 -13.97
C VAL A 242 -28.18 7.49 -15.11
N LEU A 243 -28.63 6.25 -14.94
CA LEU A 243 -28.61 5.24 -15.99
C LEU A 243 -29.40 5.67 -17.23
N ALA A 244 -30.60 6.23 -17.06
CA ALA A 244 -31.39 6.77 -18.16
C ALA A 244 -30.66 7.92 -18.87
N SER A 245 -29.91 8.77 -18.16
CA SER A 245 -29.12 9.84 -18.79
C SER A 245 -27.93 9.33 -19.62
N GLU A 246 -27.32 8.22 -19.19
CA GLU A 246 -26.18 7.58 -19.86
C GLU A 246 -26.60 6.73 -21.06
N VAL A 247 -27.74 6.06 -20.94
CA VAL A 247 -28.27 5.18 -21.98
C VAL A 247 -29.14 5.96 -22.96
N GLY A 248 -29.84 7.00 -22.53
CA GLY A 248 -30.86 7.71 -23.31
C GLY A 248 -32.26 7.47 -22.74
N GLU A 249 -33.10 8.49 -22.74
CA GLU A 249 -34.42 8.48 -22.07
C GLU A 249 -35.40 7.46 -22.69
N ASP A 250 -35.21 7.11 -23.96
CA ASP A 250 -36.08 6.20 -24.72
C ASP A 250 -35.66 4.72 -24.69
N VAL A 251 -34.65 4.36 -23.89
CA VAL A 251 -34.04 3.02 -23.94
C VAL A 251 -34.44 2.20 -22.71
N ASN A 252 -35.07 1.04 -22.96
CA ASN A 252 -35.49 0.15 -21.88
C ASN A 252 -34.29 -0.61 -21.29
N VAL A 253 -33.95 -0.29 -20.04
CA VAL A 253 -32.84 -0.92 -19.29
C VAL A 253 -32.97 -2.45 -19.21
N GLN A 254 -34.19 -3.01 -19.14
CA GLN A 254 -34.39 -4.46 -19.11
C GLN A 254 -34.00 -5.15 -20.43
N GLN A 255 -34.17 -4.46 -21.56
CA GLN A 255 -33.75 -4.97 -22.86
C GLN A 255 -32.23 -4.99 -23.00
N LEU A 256 -31.53 -4.01 -22.42
CA LEU A 256 -30.06 -3.98 -22.39
C LEU A 256 -29.47 -5.12 -21.55
N LEU A 257 -30.10 -5.42 -20.42
CA LEU A 257 -29.70 -6.56 -19.59
C LEU A 257 -29.86 -7.90 -20.33
N SER A 258 -30.80 -7.98 -21.27
CA SER A 258 -31.08 -9.19 -22.05
C SER A 258 -30.14 -9.38 -23.24
N SER A 259 -29.40 -8.34 -23.65
CA SER A 259 -28.46 -8.39 -24.79
C SER A 259 -27.22 -7.53 -24.53
N PRO A 260 -26.35 -7.92 -23.58
CA PRO A 260 -25.14 -7.19 -23.24
C PRO A 260 -24.15 -7.28 -24.41
N GLY A 261 -23.89 -6.16 -25.09
CA GLY A 261 -22.83 -6.05 -26.10
C GLY A 261 -23.18 -5.26 -27.36
N THR A 262 -24.46 -5.05 -27.65
CA THR A 262 -24.89 -4.28 -28.84
C THR A 262 -25.01 -2.78 -28.55
N TRP A 263 -25.23 -2.41 -27.29
CA TRP A 263 -25.49 -1.02 -26.92
C TRP A 263 -24.19 -0.22 -26.67
N ARG A 264 -24.12 0.99 -27.24
CA ARG A 264 -23.10 1.99 -26.93
C ARG A 264 -23.75 3.16 -26.20
N GLY A 265 -23.17 3.59 -25.08
CA GLY A 265 -23.72 4.69 -24.28
C GLY A 265 -23.78 6.02 -25.04
N ARG A 266 -24.62 6.95 -24.56
CA ARG A 266 -24.87 8.26 -25.19
C ARG A 266 -23.59 9.07 -25.37
N ALA A 267 -22.71 9.10 -24.36
CA ALA A 267 -21.43 9.80 -24.46
C ALA A 267 -20.56 9.27 -25.61
N GLN A 268 -20.53 7.95 -25.81
CA GLN A 268 -19.80 7.33 -26.93
C GLN A 268 -20.46 7.62 -28.27
N GLN A 269 -21.80 7.62 -28.33
CA GLN A 269 -22.53 8.00 -29.54
C GLN A 269 -22.23 9.44 -29.93
N ILE A 270 -22.22 10.37 -28.97
CA ILE A 270 -21.86 11.78 -29.19
C ILE A 270 -20.42 11.90 -29.72
N LEU A 271 -19.46 11.22 -29.10
CA LEU A 271 -18.06 11.24 -29.56
C LEU A 271 -17.91 10.70 -30.99
N VAL A 272 -18.62 9.63 -31.34
CA VAL A 272 -18.62 9.08 -32.71
C VAL A 272 -19.27 10.03 -33.71
N LEU A 273 -20.33 10.74 -33.31
CA LEU A 273 -20.96 11.75 -34.17
C LEU A 273 -20.05 12.97 -34.36
N GLN A 274 -19.38 13.42 -33.30
CA GLN A 274 -18.43 14.53 -33.36
C GLN A 274 -17.22 14.20 -34.24
N SER A 275 -16.67 12.99 -34.14
CA SER A 275 -15.54 12.57 -34.98
C SER A 275 -15.95 12.45 -36.46
N LYS A 276 -17.16 11.97 -36.74
CA LYS A 276 -17.71 11.98 -38.10
C LYS A 276 -17.91 13.40 -38.61
N GLY A 277 -18.48 14.30 -37.83
CA GLY A 277 -18.68 15.71 -38.18
C GLY A 277 -17.38 16.43 -38.50
N LEU A 278 -16.37 16.28 -37.65
CA LEU A 278 -15.01 16.83 -37.88
C LEU A 278 -14.34 16.26 -39.14
N LEU A 279 -14.73 15.06 -39.59
CA LEU A 279 -14.24 14.46 -40.82
C LEU A 279 -14.87 15.07 -42.09
N TRP A 280 -16.01 15.77 -41.96
CA TRP A 280 -16.67 16.46 -43.08
C TRP A 280 -16.19 17.91 -43.26
N ASP A 281 -15.55 18.49 -42.24
CA ASP A 281 -15.02 19.86 -42.24
C ASP A 281 -13.54 19.94 -42.69
N LEU A 282 -12.98 18.83 -43.21
CA LEU A 282 -11.63 18.67 -43.75
C LEU A 282 -11.68 18.29 -45.24
#